data_AF-A0A6J0ZRT8-F1
#
_entry.id   AF-A0A6J0ZRT8-F1
#
_cell.length_a   1.000
_cell.length_b   1.000
_cell.length_c   1.000
_cell.angle_alpha   90.00
_cell.angle_beta   90.00
_cell.angle_gamma   90.00
#
_symmetry.space_group_name_H-M   'P 1'
#
loop_
_entity.id
_entity.type
_entity.pdbx_description
1 polymer ?
#
loop_
_entity_poly.entity_id
_entity_poly.type
_entity_poly.pdbx_seq_one_letter_code
_entity_poly.pdbx_strand_id
1 'polypeptide(L)'
;MDKLKGIENGYPEEYREQYLAALTVASFRYEKLSNETALALNGLKTKIVRQVRAKRNNPKAIKEPNPTGGRVNAQNLPGTPSLCLPLSGYFPPDIPPVARLNGLIGRCSKPFEKQLTESDVKVSQCRLSLNKFDVQNAVMPLLKKEEDSADGIPVKTYDANGKEYPMTFITWSSKFHVLKEGWMKFCTDHSLLAHQDFVTLWAFRNLQTGDLSFVITSRRLEVFEAIKRKRLN
;
A
#
# COMPACT_ATOMS: atom_id res chain seq x y z
N MET A 1 -22.98 -33.19 -32.19
CA MET A 1 -21.66 -33.75 -32.53
C MET A 1 -20.80 -32.60 -33.03
N ASP A 2 -20.24 -31.80 -32.13
CA ASP A 2 -18.96 -32.01 -31.43
C ASP A 2 -17.78 -31.37 -32.18
N LYS A 3 -17.37 -30.19 -31.70
CA LYS A 3 -16.11 -30.02 -30.97
C LYS A 3 -15.94 -28.56 -30.53
N LEU A 4 -16.35 -28.28 -29.29
CA LEU A 4 -15.78 -27.19 -28.50
C LEU A 4 -14.32 -27.56 -28.21
N LYS A 5 -13.36 -26.93 -28.91
CA LYS A 5 -11.95 -26.94 -28.49
C LYS A 5 -11.71 -25.74 -27.60
N GLY A 6 -11.20 -26.03 -26.40
CA GLY A 6 -11.17 -25.18 -25.23
C GLY A 6 -10.48 -23.84 -25.43
N ILE A 7 -11.16 -22.79 -24.95
CA ILE A 7 -10.54 -21.53 -24.55
C ILE A 7 -10.07 -21.76 -23.11
N GLU A 8 -8.89 -22.36 -22.95
CA GLU A 8 -8.24 -22.44 -21.65
C GLU A 8 -7.07 -21.46 -21.66
N ASN A 9 -7.31 -20.31 -21.01
CA ASN A 9 -6.34 -19.30 -20.63
C ASN A 9 -5.82 -18.45 -21.79
N GLY A 10 -6.41 -17.26 -21.96
CA GLY A 10 -6.08 -16.27 -23.00
C GLY A 10 -4.67 -15.67 -22.94
N TYR A 11 -3.64 -16.51 -22.94
CA TYR A 11 -2.24 -16.15 -23.06
C TYR A 11 -1.61 -16.85 -24.28
N PRO A 12 -0.69 -16.18 -24.99
CA PRO A 12 0.08 -16.81 -26.05
C PRO A 12 0.79 -18.08 -25.56
N GLU A 13 0.72 -19.16 -26.35
CA GLU A 13 1.26 -20.49 -26.02
C GLU A 13 2.77 -20.45 -25.68
N GLU A 14 3.50 -19.48 -26.24
CA GLU A 14 4.92 -19.19 -25.98
C GLU A 14 5.25 -18.85 -24.51
N TYR A 15 4.26 -18.46 -23.69
CA TYR A 15 4.46 -18.14 -22.27
C TYR A 15 3.81 -19.15 -21.33
N ARG A 16 3.24 -20.24 -21.84
CA ARG A 16 2.49 -21.22 -21.04
C ARG A 16 3.34 -21.85 -19.94
N GLU A 17 4.59 -22.22 -20.25
CA GLU A 17 5.50 -22.80 -19.26
C GLU A 17 5.86 -21.81 -18.15
N GLN A 18 6.07 -20.53 -18.51
CA GLN A 18 6.43 -19.49 -17.56
C GLN A 18 5.24 -19.14 -16.65
N TYR A 19 4.03 -19.15 -17.21
CA TYR A 19 2.79 -19.00 -16.47
C TYR A 19 2.58 -20.14 -15.47
N LEU A 20 2.72 -21.40 -15.92
CA LEU A 20 2.59 -22.57 -15.05
C LEU A 20 3.65 -22.57 -13.94
N ALA A 21 4.90 -22.22 -14.26
CA ALA A 21 5.95 -22.08 -13.26
C ALA A 21 5.62 -20.98 -12.23
N ALA A 22 5.12 -19.82 -12.67
CA ALA A 22 4.71 -18.74 -11.78
C ALA A 22 3.52 -19.15 -10.90
N LEU A 23 2.55 -19.90 -11.44
CA LEU A 23 1.39 -20.40 -10.70
C LEU A 23 1.84 -21.39 -9.62
N THR A 24 2.73 -22.31 -9.97
CA THR A 24 3.31 -23.31 -9.05
C THR A 24 4.10 -22.63 -7.93
N VAL A 25 4.93 -21.63 -8.25
CA VAL A 25 5.64 -20.82 -7.24
C VAL A 25 4.65 -20.05 -6.36
N ALA A 26 3.58 -19.51 -6.93
CA ALA A 26 2.55 -18.79 -6.20
C ALA A 26 1.67 -19.69 -5.30
N SER A 27 1.61 -21.01 -5.56
CA SER A 27 0.93 -21.98 -4.69
C SER A 27 1.74 -22.35 -3.44
N PHE A 28 3.06 -22.13 -3.43
CA PHE A 28 3.94 -22.42 -2.28
C PHE A 28 3.96 -21.32 -1.21
N ARG A 29 2.84 -20.62 -0.98
CA ARG A 29 2.75 -19.43 -0.10
C ARG A 29 3.17 -19.64 1.36
N TYR A 30 3.40 -20.88 1.79
CA TYR A 30 3.81 -21.21 3.17
C TYR A 30 4.88 -22.29 3.26
N GLU A 31 5.54 -22.67 2.16
CA GLU A 31 6.62 -23.65 2.19
C GLU A 31 7.98 -22.97 2.45
N LYS A 32 8.70 -23.48 3.45
CA LYS A 32 10.03 -23.00 3.79
C LYS A 32 11.03 -23.60 2.80
N LEU A 33 11.48 -22.80 1.84
CA LEU A 33 12.51 -23.21 0.88
C LEU A 33 13.76 -23.68 1.63
N SER A 34 14.41 -24.75 1.15
CA SER A 34 15.72 -25.12 1.65
C SER A 34 16.71 -23.98 1.41
N ASN A 35 17.70 -23.83 2.29
CA ASN A 35 18.72 -22.79 2.17
C ASN A 35 19.43 -22.82 0.81
N GLU A 36 19.67 -24.02 0.27
CA GLU A 36 20.26 -24.22 -1.06
C GLU A 36 19.37 -23.67 -2.19
N THR A 37 18.06 -23.95 -2.13
CA THR A 37 17.10 -23.48 -3.15
C THR A 37 16.94 -21.96 -3.09
N ALA A 38 16.89 -21.38 -1.89
CA ALA A 38 16.81 -19.94 -1.71
C ALA A 38 18.06 -19.21 -2.25
N LEU A 39 19.25 -19.77 -2.02
CA LEU A 39 20.52 -19.24 -2.54
C LEU A 39 20.57 -19.32 -4.07
N ALA A 40 20.17 -20.46 -4.65
CA ALA A 40 20.11 -20.63 -6.10
C ALA A 40 19.15 -19.62 -6.76
N LEU A 41 17.97 -19.41 -6.15
CA LEU A 41 16.97 -18.46 -6.65
C LEU A 41 17.49 -17.01 -6.58
N ASN A 42 18.18 -16.64 -5.50
CA ASN A 42 18.80 -15.32 -5.37
C ASN A 42 19.92 -15.09 -6.39
N GLY A 43 20.71 -16.13 -6.68
CA GLY A 43 21.70 -16.12 -7.75
C GLY A 43 21.08 -15.86 -9.13
N LEU A 44 19.97 -16.55 -9.43
CA LEU A 44 19.25 -16.37 -10.69
C LEU A 44 18.62 -14.97 -10.81
N LYS A 45 17.98 -14.47 -9.75
CA LYS A 45 17.43 -13.11 -9.67
C LYS A 45 18.51 -12.08 -9.96
N THR A 46 19.69 -12.23 -9.37
CA THR A 46 20.82 -11.32 -9.56
C THR A 46 21.31 -11.34 -11.02
N LYS A 47 21.36 -12.52 -11.66
CA LYS A 47 21.75 -12.67 -13.07
C LYS A 47 20.77 -11.98 -14.02
N ILE A 48 19.47 -12.14 -13.80
CA ILE A 48 18.41 -11.51 -14.60
C ILE A 48 18.47 -9.98 -14.46
N VAL A 49 18.58 -9.47 -13.23
CA VAL A 49 18.69 -8.02 -12.98
C VAL A 49 19.90 -7.42 -13.68
N ARG A 50 21.05 -8.12 -13.67
CA ARG A 50 22.25 -7.70 -14.40
C ARG A 50 22.03 -7.68 -15.91
N GLN A 51 21.38 -8.68 -16.49
CA GLN A 51 21.08 -8.72 -17.92
C GLN A 51 20.12 -7.59 -18.36
N VAL A 52 19.11 -7.29 -17.55
CA VAL A 52 18.18 -6.18 -17.81
C VAL A 52 18.89 -4.83 -17.75
N ARG A 53 19.81 -4.64 -16.78
CA ARG A 53 20.63 -3.42 -16.69
C ARG A 53 21.62 -3.29 -17.85
N ALA A 54 22.24 -4.40 -18.27
CA ALA A 54 23.18 -4.41 -19.39
C ALA A 54 22.49 -4.04 -20.72
N LYS A 55 21.25 -4.52 -20.96
CA LYS A 55 20.44 -4.12 -22.12
C LYS A 55 20.05 -2.64 -22.10
N ARG A 56 19.91 -2.03 -20.93
CA ARG A 56 19.53 -0.62 -20.77
C ARG A 56 20.70 0.36 -20.99
N ASN A 57 21.94 -0.10 -20.77
CA ASN A 57 23.12 0.76 -20.78
C ASN A 57 23.92 0.72 -22.11
N ASN A 58 23.43 0.02 -23.15
CA ASN A 58 24.16 -0.09 -24.41
C ASN A 58 23.20 -0.01 -25.63
N PRO A 59 22.74 1.18 -26.05
CA PRO A 59 22.01 1.33 -27.30
C PRO A 59 23.02 1.38 -28.46
N LYS A 60 23.21 0.27 -29.18
CA LYS A 60 23.92 0.30 -30.47
C LYS A 60 22.98 0.87 -31.54
N ALA A 61 23.50 1.87 -32.25
CA ALA A 61 22.81 2.73 -33.19
C ALA A 61 22.75 2.18 -34.64
N ILE A 62 21.57 2.33 -35.25
CA ILE A 62 21.26 2.69 -36.67
C ILE A 62 21.40 1.62 -37.76
N LYS A 63 20.30 1.36 -38.50
CA LYS A 63 20.04 1.87 -39.87
C LYS A 63 18.56 1.72 -40.26
N GLU A 64 17.91 2.86 -40.53
CA GLU A 64 16.63 2.93 -41.24
C GLU A 64 16.78 2.44 -42.70
N PRO A 65 15.67 2.03 -43.31
CA PRO A 65 15.19 2.81 -44.45
C PRO A 65 13.70 3.16 -44.32
N ASN A 66 13.37 4.43 -44.60
CA ASN A 66 12.01 4.89 -44.90
C ASN A 66 11.44 4.13 -46.11
N PRO A 67 10.11 3.90 -46.17
CA PRO A 67 9.27 4.85 -46.90
C PRO A 67 7.89 5.14 -46.28
N THR A 68 7.55 6.43 -46.32
CA THR A 68 6.27 6.99 -46.80
C THR A 68 4.94 6.53 -46.17
N GLY A 69 4.28 7.50 -45.51
CA GLY A 69 2.83 7.69 -45.62
C GLY A 69 2.00 7.31 -44.39
N GLY A 70 1.25 8.29 -43.87
CA GLY A 70 0.11 8.06 -42.99
C GLY A 70 0.28 8.54 -41.56
N ARG A 71 -0.12 9.79 -41.29
CA ARG A 71 -0.53 10.21 -39.95
C ARG A 71 -1.72 9.35 -39.53
N VAL A 72 -1.58 8.60 -38.44
CA VAL A 72 -2.73 8.03 -37.71
C VAL A 72 -2.57 8.33 -36.23
N ASN A 73 -3.47 9.16 -35.73
CA ASN A 73 -3.71 9.38 -34.31
C ASN A 73 -4.16 8.06 -33.67
N ALA A 74 -3.38 7.53 -32.73
CA ALA A 74 -3.87 6.52 -31.80
C ALA A 74 -4.39 7.21 -30.53
N GLN A 75 -5.46 7.99 -30.70
CA GLN A 75 -6.48 8.09 -29.66
C GLN A 75 -7.34 6.83 -29.80
N ASN A 76 -7.66 6.19 -28.67
CA ASN A 76 -8.48 4.99 -28.50
C ASN A 76 -7.72 3.65 -28.61
N LEU A 77 -7.06 3.26 -27.52
CA LEU A 77 -6.96 1.84 -27.16
C LEU A 77 -7.85 1.60 -25.92
N PRO A 78 -8.83 0.68 -25.97
CA PRO A 78 -9.73 0.41 -24.86
C PRO A 78 -9.01 -0.34 -23.73
N GLY A 79 -9.23 0.10 -22.50
CA GLY A 79 -9.14 -0.73 -21.30
C GLY A 79 -7.84 -1.52 -21.12
N THR A 80 -6.74 -0.85 -20.76
CA THR A 80 -5.73 -1.53 -19.95
C THR A 80 -6.23 -1.48 -18.51
N PRO A 81 -6.64 -2.61 -17.89
CA PRO A 81 -6.92 -2.59 -16.47
C PRO A 81 -5.60 -2.23 -15.81
N SER A 82 -5.54 -1.06 -15.18
CA SER A 82 -4.43 -0.69 -14.31
C SER A 82 -4.45 -1.66 -13.13
N LEU A 83 -3.82 -2.81 -13.29
CA LEU A 83 -3.57 -3.74 -12.20
C LEU A 83 -2.52 -3.10 -11.28
N CYS A 84 -3.00 -2.24 -10.40
CA CYS A 84 -2.32 -1.86 -9.17
C CYS A 84 -2.29 -3.14 -8.33
N LEU A 85 -1.32 -4.02 -8.55
CA LEU A 85 -1.13 -5.18 -7.69
C LEU A 85 -0.78 -4.65 -6.29
N PRO A 86 -1.60 -4.91 -5.26
CA PRO A 86 -1.24 -4.58 -3.89
C PRO A 86 0.02 -5.38 -3.57
N LEU A 87 1.07 -4.69 -3.15
CA LEU A 87 2.42 -5.21 -2.97
C LEU A 87 2.50 -6.55 -2.20
N SER A 88 1.51 -6.87 -1.36
CA SER A 88 1.44 -8.14 -0.63
C SER A 88 0.08 -8.84 -0.65
N GLY A 89 -0.86 -8.50 -1.55
CA GLY A 89 -2.21 -9.10 -1.52
C GLY A 89 -2.95 -8.90 -0.19
N TYR A 90 -2.57 -7.88 0.59
CA TYR A 90 -3.15 -7.56 1.88
C TYR A 90 -4.40 -6.70 1.68
N PHE A 91 -5.54 -7.20 2.15
CA PHE A 91 -6.84 -6.54 2.07
C PHE A 91 -7.40 -6.43 3.48
N PRO A 92 -7.14 -5.31 4.18
CA PRO A 92 -7.69 -5.10 5.51
C PRO A 92 -9.23 -5.05 5.45
N PRO A 93 -9.94 -5.57 6.48
CA PRO A 93 -11.40 -5.51 6.54
C PRO A 93 -11.89 -4.05 6.63
N ASP A 94 -13.12 -3.81 6.17
CA ASP A 94 -13.72 -2.46 6.22
C ASP A 94 -13.88 -1.94 7.67
N ILE A 95 -14.07 -2.83 8.64
CA ILE A 95 -14.14 -2.51 10.07
C ILE A 95 -12.88 -3.05 10.76
N PRO A 96 -12.23 -2.27 11.65
CA PRO A 96 -11.00 -2.71 12.30
C PRO A 96 -11.25 -3.97 13.15
N PRO A 97 -10.41 -5.02 13.01
CA PRO A 97 -10.63 -6.31 13.66
C PRO A 97 -10.15 -6.31 15.12
N VAL A 98 -10.65 -5.36 15.94
CA VAL A 98 -10.25 -5.19 17.35
C VAL A 98 -11.45 -5.49 18.24
N ALA A 99 -11.53 -6.72 18.75
CA ALA A 99 -12.69 -7.20 19.52
C ALA A 99 -13.05 -6.33 20.73
N ARG A 100 -12.04 -5.70 21.36
CA ARG A 100 -12.24 -4.77 22.49
C ARG A 100 -12.98 -3.48 22.13
N LEU A 101 -13.11 -3.17 20.84
CA LEU A 101 -13.84 -2.01 20.35
C LEU A 101 -15.24 -2.37 19.81
N ASN A 102 -15.67 -3.62 19.97
CA ASN A 102 -17.02 -4.05 19.61
C ASN A 102 -18.05 -3.19 20.35
N GLY A 103 -19.00 -2.60 19.62
CA GLY A 103 -19.99 -1.68 20.17
C GLY A 103 -19.50 -0.26 20.42
N LEU A 104 -18.21 0.05 20.24
CA LEU A 104 -17.68 1.42 20.26
C LEU A 104 -17.60 2.04 18.86
N ILE A 105 -17.45 1.22 17.82
CA ILE A 105 -17.25 1.71 16.44
C ILE A 105 -18.60 2.06 15.81
N GLY A 106 -18.81 3.35 15.53
CA GLY A 106 -19.96 3.87 14.81
C GLY A 106 -19.66 4.03 13.33
N ARG A 107 -19.98 5.20 12.77
CA ARG A 107 -19.58 5.53 11.38
C ARG A 107 -18.07 5.36 11.25
N CYS A 108 -17.64 4.50 10.34
CA CYS A 108 -16.25 4.10 10.16
C CYS A 108 -15.83 4.29 8.70
N SER A 109 -14.60 4.75 8.48
CA SER A 109 -14.00 4.86 7.16
C SER A 109 -13.57 3.50 6.64
N LYS A 110 -13.39 3.38 5.32
CA LYS A 110 -12.58 2.29 4.78
C LYS A 110 -11.15 2.37 5.31
N PRO A 111 -10.44 1.23 5.43
CA PRO A 111 -9.03 1.24 5.81
C PRO A 111 -8.20 1.95 4.76
N PHE A 112 -7.18 2.67 5.21
CA PHE A 112 -6.12 3.17 4.36
C PHE A 112 -4.77 2.86 4.97
N GLU A 113 -3.80 2.59 4.11
CA GLU A 113 -2.47 2.15 4.54
C GLU A 113 -1.43 3.21 4.23
N LYS A 114 -0.44 3.31 5.11
CA LYS A 114 0.76 4.10 4.90
C LYS A 114 2.01 3.28 5.26
N GLN A 115 3.00 3.28 4.37
CA GLN A 115 4.37 2.89 4.70
C GLN A 115 5.01 3.97 5.55
N LEU A 116 5.61 3.61 6.68
CA LEU A 116 6.32 4.55 7.52
C LEU A 116 7.61 5.02 6.83
N THR A 117 7.92 6.30 7.04
CA THR A 117 9.17 6.92 6.57
C THR A 117 10.04 7.31 7.76
N GLU A 118 11.29 7.69 7.51
CA GLU A 118 12.18 8.20 8.57
C GLU A 118 11.53 9.35 9.36
N SER A 119 10.84 10.28 8.67
CA SER A 119 10.15 11.39 9.35
C SER A 119 9.06 10.95 10.31
N ASP A 120 8.43 9.80 10.07
CA ASP A 120 7.34 9.32 10.93
C ASP A 120 7.87 8.68 12.21
N VAL A 121 9.05 8.07 12.19
CA VAL A 121 9.63 7.39 13.37
C VAL A 121 10.71 8.22 14.07
N LYS A 122 11.04 9.42 13.54
CA LYS A 122 12.06 10.30 14.11
C LYS A 122 11.56 10.96 15.39
N VAL A 123 12.28 10.72 16.49
CA VAL A 123 11.99 11.27 17.83
C VAL A 123 11.91 12.80 17.84
N SER A 124 12.62 13.51 16.97
CA SER A 124 12.54 14.98 16.93
C SER A 124 11.27 15.51 16.24
N GLN A 125 10.54 14.69 15.48
CA GLN A 125 9.35 15.12 14.73
C GLN A 125 8.04 14.67 15.38
N CYS A 126 8.06 13.56 16.12
CA CYS A 126 6.95 13.05 16.93
C CYS A 126 5.57 13.01 16.26
N ARG A 127 5.51 12.67 14.96
CA ARG A 127 4.26 12.74 14.18
C ARG A 127 4.17 11.67 13.11
N LEU A 128 2.97 11.14 12.89
CA LEU A 128 2.63 10.37 11.69
C LEU A 128 2.03 11.33 10.66
N SER A 129 2.70 11.47 9.51
CA SER A 129 2.12 12.23 8.40
C SER A 129 1.13 11.38 7.62
N LEU A 130 -0.03 11.89 7.26
CA LEU A 130 -1.05 11.14 6.52
C LEU A 130 -1.17 11.66 5.09
N ASN A 131 -1.49 10.77 4.15
CA ASN A 131 -1.68 11.16 2.76
C ASN A 131 -2.94 12.01 2.62
N LYS A 132 -2.86 13.12 1.88
CA LYS A 132 -3.98 14.03 1.65
C LYS A 132 -5.22 13.32 1.07
N PHE A 133 -5.04 12.48 0.07
CA PHE A 133 -6.15 11.77 -0.58
C PHE A 133 -6.84 10.83 0.40
N ASP A 134 -6.05 10.07 1.19
CA ASP A 134 -6.61 9.15 2.18
C ASP A 134 -7.39 9.92 3.25
N VAL A 135 -6.84 11.03 3.76
CA VAL A 135 -7.51 11.88 4.75
C VAL A 135 -8.81 12.49 4.21
N GLN A 136 -8.79 12.99 2.98
CA GLN A 136 -9.95 13.64 2.37
C GLN A 136 -11.11 12.67 2.13
N ASN A 137 -10.82 11.38 1.89
CA ASN A 137 -11.84 10.36 1.66
C ASN A 137 -12.25 9.59 2.92
N ALA A 138 -11.32 9.42 3.88
CA ALA A 138 -11.56 8.59 5.06
C ALA A 138 -11.90 9.40 6.32
N VAL A 139 -11.21 10.52 6.54
CA VAL A 139 -11.29 11.27 7.81
C VAL A 139 -12.23 12.46 7.68
N MET A 140 -12.07 13.29 6.64
CA MET A 140 -12.85 14.51 6.45
C MET A 140 -14.37 14.28 6.45
N PRO A 141 -14.92 13.21 5.82
CA PRO A 141 -16.36 12.96 5.85
C PRO A 141 -16.91 12.61 7.23
N LEU A 142 -16.03 12.27 8.18
CA LEU A 142 -16.43 11.97 9.55
C LEU A 142 -16.49 13.22 10.42
N LEU A 143 -15.84 14.32 10.06
CA LEU A 143 -15.78 15.56 10.86
C LEU A 143 -17.18 16.15 11.10
N LYS A 144 -17.40 16.62 12.34
CA LYS A 144 -18.56 17.45 12.68
C LYS A 144 -18.32 18.88 12.23
N LYS A 145 -19.37 19.68 12.12
CA LYS A 145 -19.28 21.06 11.62
C LYS A 145 -18.43 21.95 12.54
N GLU A 146 -18.41 21.64 13.82
CA GLU A 146 -17.70 22.38 14.86
C GLU A 146 -16.23 21.96 15.01
N GLU A 147 -15.83 20.88 14.36
CA GLU A 147 -14.46 20.34 14.45
C GLU A 147 -13.60 20.87 13.31
N ASP A 148 -12.72 21.83 13.62
CA ASP A 148 -11.72 22.29 12.67
C ASP A 148 -10.39 21.54 12.85
N SER A 149 -10.00 20.81 11.80
CA SER A 149 -8.70 20.14 11.79
C SER A 149 -7.50 21.10 11.79
N ALA A 150 -7.68 22.38 11.43
CA ALA A 150 -6.62 23.38 11.48
C ALA A 150 -6.24 23.74 12.93
N ASP A 151 -7.23 23.80 13.82
CA ASP A 151 -7.03 24.05 15.26
C ASP A 151 -6.50 22.81 15.99
N GLY A 152 -6.72 21.64 15.40
CA GLY A 152 -6.33 20.36 15.96
C GLY A 152 -7.48 19.73 16.75
N ILE A 153 -7.71 18.46 16.47
CA ILE A 153 -8.80 17.68 17.06
C ILE A 153 -8.17 16.62 17.98
N PRO A 154 -8.44 16.65 19.29
CA PRO A 154 -8.06 15.58 20.18
C PRO A 154 -8.75 14.28 19.76
N VAL A 155 -7.99 13.20 19.62
CA VAL A 155 -8.50 11.90 19.20
C VAL A 155 -7.93 10.79 20.07
N LYS A 156 -8.76 9.76 20.30
CA LYS A 156 -8.29 8.50 20.84
C LYS A 156 -7.84 7.60 19.70
N THR A 157 -6.61 7.11 19.78
CA THR A 157 -6.08 6.14 18.83
C THR A 157 -5.91 4.80 19.52
N TYR A 158 -6.40 3.73 18.92
CA TYR A 158 -6.37 2.37 19.48
C TYR A 158 -5.40 1.50 18.69
N ASP A 159 -4.62 0.66 19.37
CA ASP A 159 -3.84 -0.40 18.72
C ASP A 159 -4.69 -1.64 18.40
N ALA A 160 -4.04 -2.68 17.84
CA ALA A 160 -4.67 -3.97 17.56
C ALA A 160 -5.21 -4.70 18.81
N ASN A 161 -4.75 -4.34 20.01
CA ASN A 161 -5.17 -4.88 21.29
C ASN A 161 -6.19 -3.99 22.02
N GLY A 162 -6.66 -2.92 21.36
CA GLY A 162 -7.57 -1.93 21.94
C GLY A 162 -6.93 -1.04 23.01
N LYS A 163 -5.60 -0.98 23.11
CA LYS A 163 -4.89 -0.05 24.01
C LYS A 163 -5.01 1.37 23.45
N GLU A 164 -5.37 2.32 24.33
CA GLU A 164 -5.57 3.72 23.95
C GLU A 164 -4.25 4.51 23.94
N TYR A 165 -4.13 5.37 22.95
CA TYR A 165 -3.07 6.34 22.74
C TYR A 165 -3.73 7.69 22.40
N PRO A 166 -3.84 8.62 23.37
CA PRO A 166 -4.31 9.98 23.09
C PRO A 166 -3.38 10.66 22.09
N MET A 167 -3.94 11.23 21.02
CA MET A 167 -3.22 11.96 19.98
C MET A 167 -4.02 13.20 19.58
N THR A 168 -3.38 14.06 18.79
CA THR A 168 -4.07 15.18 18.14
C THR A 168 -3.99 15.02 16.63
N PHE A 169 -5.14 15.01 15.95
CA PHE A 169 -5.24 15.10 14.50
C PHE A 169 -5.25 16.56 14.07
N ILE A 170 -4.28 16.99 13.28
CA ILE A 170 -4.16 18.39 12.87
C ILE A 170 -3.75 18.52 11.39
N THR A 171 -4.27 19.55 10.74
CA THR A 171 -3.96 19.93 9.36
C THR A 171 -3.15 21.22 9.34
N TRP A 172 -1.90 21.15 8.90
CA TRP A 172 -1.07 22.34 8.68
C TRP A 172 -1.14 22.83 7.24
N SER A 173 -1.32 24.14 7.08
CA SER A 173 -1.31 24.83 5.77
C SER A 173 -2.23 24.17 4.73
N SER A 174 -3.36 23.59 5.19
CA SER A 174 -4.37 22.88 4.37
C SER A 174 -3.84 21.70 3.52
N LYS A 175 -2.60 21.24 3.77
CA LYS A 175 -1.92 20.25 2.91
C LYS A 175 -1.27 19.12 3.68
N PHE A 176 -0.87 19.35 4.93
CA PHE A 176 -0.14 18.39 5.73
C PHE A 176 -1.01 17.94 6.90
N HIS A 177 -1.52 16.72 6.82
CA HIS A 177 -2.34 16.13 7.86
C HIS A 177 -1.46 15.24 8.72
N VAL A 178 -1.55 15.35 10.05
CA VAL A 178 -0.71 14.57 10.95
C VAL A 178 -1.49 14.09 12.18
N LEU A 179 -1.08 12.94 12.71
CA LEU A 179 -1.33 12.54 14.09
C LEU A 179 -0.07 12.80 14.90
N LYS A 180 -0.16 13.58 15.98
CA LYS A 180 0.99 13.96 16.82
C LYS A 180 0.76 13.66 18.31
N GLU A 181 1.76 13.99 19.14
CA GLU A 181 1.80 13.80 20.60
C GLU A 181 1.96 12.34 21.01
N GLY A 182 0.88 11.55 21.09
CA GLY A 182 0.95 10.14 21.49
C GLY A 182 1.62 9.21 20.49
N TRP A 183 1.89 9.69 19.27
CA TRP A 183 2.45 8.89 18.18
C TRP A 183 3.82 8.26 18.52
N MET A 184 4.75 8.97 19.17
CA MET A 184 6.04 8.35 19.50
C MET A 184 5.92 7.24 20.52
N LYS A 185 4.99 7.37 21.47
CA LYS A 185 4.71 6.30 22.42
C LYS A 185 4.18 5.07 21.69
N PHE A 186 3.29 5.26 20.71
CA PHE A 186 2.82 4.19 19.84
C PHE A 186 4.00 3.53 19.08
N CYS A 187 4.87 4.32 18.45
CA CYS A 187 6.06 3.78 17.77
C CYS A 187 6.96 2.95 18.68
N THR A 188 7.25 3.45 19.88
CA THR A 188 8.12 2.75 20.84
C THR A 188 7.48 1.46 21.32
N ASP A 189 6.22 1.50 21.75
CA ASP A 189 5.50 0.33 22.26
C ASP A 189 5.38 -0.78 21.21
N HIS A 190 5.28 -0.41 19.93
CA HIS A 190 5.16 -1.35 18.81
C HIS A 190 6.48 -1.59 18.03
N SER A 191 7.60 -1.03 18.49
CA SER A 191 8.93 -1.15 17.84
C SER A 191 8.92 -0.86 16.34
N LEU A 192 8.23 0.23 15.95
CA LEU A 192 8.02 0.57 14.54
C LEU A 192 9.29 1.09 13.86
N LEU A 193 9.53 0.65 12.62
CA LEU A 193 10.69 0.96 11.81
C LEU A 193 10.29 1.66 10.50
N ALA A 194 11.09 2.65 10.11
CA ALA A 194 10.95 3.29 8.80
C ALA A 194 11.14 2.26 7.67
N HIS A 195 10.39 2.45 6.59
CA HIS A 195 10.43 1.70 5.33
C HIS A 195 9.98 0.24 5.41
N GLN A 196 10.15 -0.44 6.54
CA GLN A 196 9.73 -1.83 6.72
C GLN A 196 8.29 -1.94 7.19
N ASP A 197 7.84 -1.02 8.05
CA ASP A 197 6.51 -1.09 8.63
C ASP A 197 5.48 -0.29 7.84
N PHE A 198 4.33 -0.92 7.69
CA PHE A 198 3.12 -0.37 7.12
C PHE A 198 2.08 -0.29 8.24
N VAL A 199 1.47 0.87 8.38
CA VAL A 199 0.35 1.08 9.29
C VAL A 199 -0.95 1.13 8.50
N THR A 200 -1.94 0.36 8.94
CA THR A 200 -3.32 0.45 8.45
C THR A 200 -4.13 1.24 9.45
N LEU A 201 -4.84 2.25 8.96
CA LEU A 201 -5.66 3.14 9.76
C LEU A 201 -7.13 3.01 9.38
N TRP A 202 -7.99 3.07 10.40
CA TRP A 202 -9.41 3.34 10.28
C TRP A 202 -9.72 4.58 11.10
N ALA A 203 -10.46 5.53 10.52
CA ALA A 203 -11.07 6.60 11.28
C ALA A 203 -12.52 6.23 11.57
N PHE A 204 -13.02 6.57 12.75
CA PHE A 204 -14.40 6.29 13.11
C PHE A 204 -14.94 7.27 14.14
N ARG A 205 -16.26 7.29 14.27
CA ARG A 205 -16.96 7.96 15.36
C ARG A 205 -17.22 6.99 16.49
N ASN A 206 -16.71 7.30 17.67
CA ASN A 206 -17.01 6.53 18.86
C ASN A 206 -18.53 6.64 19.15
N LEU A 207 -19.24 5.52 19.30
CA LEU A 207 -20.69 5.52 19.53
C LEU A 207 -21.08 6.09 20.90
N GLN A 208 -20.21 5.98 21.90
CA GLN A 208 -20.50 6.43 23.26
C GLN A 208 -20.27 7.93 23.42
N THR A 209 -19.16 8.45 22.88
CA THR A 209 -18.79 9.87 23.06
C THR A 209 -19.10 10.73 21.84
N GLY A 210 -19.25 10.11 20.66
CA GLY A 210 -19.35 10.82 19.38
C GLY A 210 -18.03 11.40 18.89
N ASP A 211 -16.92 11.16 19.59
CA ASP A 211 -15.60 11.72 19.26
C ASP A 211 -15.02 11.05 18.02
N LEU A 212 -14.15 11.80 17.32
CA LEU A 212 -13.32 11.22 16.28
C LEU A 212 -12.27 10.31 16.94
N SER A 213 -12.12 9.11 16.42
CA SER A 213 -11.18 8.11 16.92
C SER A 213 -10.52 7.39 15.77
N PHE A 214 -9.34 6.80 16.04
CA PHE A 214 -8.59 6.04 15.07
C PHE A 214 -8.28 4.64 15.60
N VAL A 215 -8.23 3.65 14.72
CA VAL A 215 -7.54 2.38 15.00
C VAL A 215 -6.31 2.32 14.11
N ILE A 216 -5.17 1.92 14.67
CA ILE A 216 -3.93 1.69 13.94
C ILE A 216 -3.48 0.25 14.19
N THR A 217 -3.28 -0.49 13.11
CA THR A 217 -2.58 -1.78 13.13
C THR A 217 -1.32 -1.67 12.29
N SER A 218 -0.31 -2.49 12.59
CA SER A 218 0.95 -2.49 11.85
C SER A 218 1.27 -3.87 11.29
N ARG A 219 2.00 -3.88 10.18
CA ARG A 219 2.61 -5.08 9.59
C ARG A 219 3.99 -4.74 9.06
N ARG A 220 4.92 -5.70 9.16
CA ARG A 220 6.30 -5.56 8.68
C ARG A 220 6.46 -6.32 7.37
N LEU A 221 7.09 -5.69 6.38
CA LEU A 221 7.56 -6.34 5.17
C LEU A 221 9.07 -6.23 5.04
N GLU A 222 9.69 -7.17 4.34
CA GLU A 222 11.11 -7.12 3.95
C GLU A 222 11.36 -6.13 2.80
N VAL A 223 10.87 -4.89 2.97
CA VAL A 223 11.08 -3.77 2.06
C VAL A 223 11.89 -2.73 2.80
N PHE A 224 13.04 -2.36 2.25
CA PHE A 224 13.99 -1.46 2.91
C PHE A 224 14.04 -0.05 2.29
N GLU A 225 13.24 0.19 1.25
CA GLU A 225 13.17 1.47 0.54
C GLU A 225 11.72 2.00 0.50
N ALA A 226 11.58 3.32 0.36
CA ALA A 226 10.29 3.96 0.20
C ALA A 226 9.62 3.54 -1.13
N ILE A 227 8.42 2.97 -1.02
CA ILE A 227 7.61 2.62 -2.18
C ILE A 227 6.91 3.87 -2.68
N LYS A 228 7.26 4.27 -3.91
CA LYS A 228 6.60 5.41 -4.55
C LYS A 228 5.19 4.98 -4.97
N ARG A 229 4.15 5.52 -4.30
CA ARG A 229 2.79 5.48 -4.84
C ARG A 229 2.75 6.25 -6.15
N LYS A 230 2.30 5.63 -7.25
CA LYS A 230 1.96 6.37 -8.47
C LYS A 230 0.82 7.32 -8.14
N ARG A 231 0.98 8.60 -8.49
CA ARG A 231 -0.12 9.57 -8.46
C ARG A 231 -1.11 9.17 -9.55
N LEU A 232 -2.34 8.84 -9.15
CA LEU A 232 -3.46 8.85 -10.07
C LEU A 232 -3.78 10.34 -10.29
N ASN A 233 -3.54 10.80 -11.52
CA ASN A 233 -3.92 12.15 -11.96
C ASN A 233 -5.41 12.19 -12.30
#